data_AF-A0AAW4HHQ1-F1
#
_entry.id   AF-A0AAW4HHQ1-F1
#
_cell.length_a   1.000
_cell.length_b   1.000
_cell.length_c   1.000
_cell.angle_alpha   90.00
_cell.angle_beta   90.00
_cell.angle_gamma   90.00
#
_symmetry.space_group_name_H-M   'P 1'
#
loop_
_entity.id
_entity.type
_entity.pdbx_description
1 polymer ?
#
loop_
_entity_poly.entity_id
_entity_poly.type
_entity_poly.pdbx_seq_one_letter_code
_entity_poly.pdbx_strand_id
1 'polypeptide(L)'
;DPETPQLSAHPLLGLPRAQRIFLPRLEVANIPTPATGTNQFSSLPNVPNRTVRRMHFATDKIDRIDIKRDDDEAYSTDCFLEKFRAKRNKRTWQNGWTHLDFIMRGYIQNEMFPTVRDKQLIFTLNTTAATGSIDVYIEYLDCEKPELLTQGG
;
A
#
# COMPACT_ATOMS: atom_id res chain seq x y z
N ASP A 1 29.87 19.06 14.05
CA ASP A 1 28.61 19.30 14.76
C ASP A 1 27.63 19.88 13.74
N PRO A 2 26.48 19.27 13.42
CA PRO A 2 25.52 19.90 12.52
C PRO A 2 24.81 21.02 13.30
N GLU A 3 25.50 22.15 13.45
CA GLU A 3 25.04 23.27 14.26
C GLU A 3 23.81 23.93 13.62
N THR A 4 22.68 23.77 14.30
CA THR A 4 21.39 24.45 14.12
C THR A 4 20.58 24.09 12.87
N PRO A 5 19.71 23.06 12.92
CA PRO A 5 18.81 22.76 11.81
C PRO A 5 17.82 23.93 11.58
N GLN A 6 17.81 24.47 10.36
CA GLN A 6 16.81 25.45 9.92
C GLN A 6 15.81 24.78 8.97
N LEU A 7 14.51 24.95 9.26
CA LEU A 7 13.41 24.47 8.42
C LEU A 7 12.55 25.67 8.01
N SER A 8 12.33 25.85 6.71
CA SER A 8 11.39 26.83 6.16
C SER A 8 10.34 26.15 5.28
N ALA A 9 9.09 26.60 5.32
CA ALA A 9 8.01 26.07 4.49
C ALA A 9 7.22 27.21 3.83
N HIS A 10 6.83 27.02 2.57
CA HIS A 10 5.96 27.92 1.81
C HIS A 10 4.61 27.25 1.59
N PRO A 11 3.52 27.70 2.23
CA PRO A 11 2.22 27.06 2.09
C PRO A 11 1.57 27.38 0.75
N LEU A 12 1.06 26.36 0.07
CA LEU A 12 0.12 26.51 -1.05
C LEU A 12 -1.29 26.32 -0.50
N LEU A 13 -2.04 27.42 -0.36
CA LEU A 13 -3.37 27.42 0.25
C LEU A 13 -4.45 27.36 -0.84
N GLY A 14 -5.38 26.42 -0.68
CA GLY A 14 -6.63 26.36 -1.46
C GLY A 14 -7.79 26.99 -0.70
N LEU A 15 -8.99 26.87 -1.28
CA LEU A 15 -10.22 27.26 -0.60
C LEU A 15 -10.40 26.48 0.72
N PRO A 16 -10.88 27.12 1.80
CA PRO A 16 -11.14 26.45 3.05
C PRO A 16 -12.19 25.36 2.86
N ARG A 17 -11.90 24.15 3.35
CA ARG A 17 -12.86 23.03 3.40
C ARG A 17 -13.28 22.81 4.85
N ALA A 18 -14.58 22.89 5.11
CA ALA A 18 -15.12 22.72 6.46
C ALA A 18 -15.01 21.28 6.99
N GLN A 19 -14.79 20.30 6.11
CA GLN A 19 -14.84 18.89 6.46
C GLN A 19 -13.73 18.09 5.77
N ARG A 20 -13.11 17.18 6.52
CA ARG A 20 -12.13 16.21 6.01
C ARG A 20 -12.87 14.97 5.52
N ILE A 21 -12.87 14.75 4.21
CA ILE A 21 -13.53 13.59 3.58
C ILE A 21 -12.59 12.37 3.60
N PHE A 22 -11.31 12.60 3.30
CA PHE A 22 -10.30 11.55 3.28
C PHE A 22 -9.21 11.81 4.32
N LEU A 23 -8.79 10.75 5.00
CA LEU A 23 -7.68 10.77 5.94
C LEU A 23 -6.58 9.82 5.47
N PRO A 24 -5.42 10.32 4.98
CA PRO A 24 -4.29 9.45 4.67
C PRO A 24 -3.67 8.90 5.96
N ARG A 25 -3.29 7.63 5.95
CA ARG A 25 -2.54 7.00 7.04
C ARG A 25 -1.30 6.30 6.50
N LEU A 26 -0.29 6.20 7.34
CA LEU A 26 0.93 5.44 7.09
C LEU A 26 1.16 4.55 8.31
N GLU A 27 1.18 3.24 8.11
CA GLU A 27 1.48 2.27 9.16
C GLU A 27 2.62 1.37 8.70
N VAL A 28 3.35 0.79 9.65
CA VAL A 28 4.42 -0.18 9.39
C VAL A 28 3.98 -1.53 9.92
N ALA A 29 4.04 -2.54 9.07
CA ALA A 29 3.84 -3.93 9.44
C ALA A 29 5.15 -4.70 9.26
N ASN A 30 5.40 -5.64 10.16
CA ASN A 30 6.56 -6.53 10.09
C ASN A 30 6.10 -7.91 9.64
N ILE A 31 6.71 -8.45 8.58
CA ILE A 31 6.37 -9.75 8.00
C ILE A 31 7.51 -10.73 8.24
N PRO A 32 7.32 -11.74 9.11
CA PRO A 32 8.28 -12.81 9.28
C PRO A 32 8.51 -13.55 7.97
N THR A 33 9.78 -13.62 7.55
CA THR A 33 10.22 -14.27 6.30
C THR A 33 11.49 -15.09 6.56
N PRO A 34 11.39 -16.12 7.42
CA PRO A 34 12.56 -16.85 7.93
C PRO A 34 13.22 -17.75 6.88
N ALA A 35 12.51 -18.07 5.78
CA ALA A 35 12.98 -18.98 4.74
C ALA A 35 12.66 -18.45 3.35
N THR A 36 13.49 -18.87 2.38
CA THR A 36 13.23 -18.72 0.95
C THR A 36 11.94 -19.43 0.56
N GLY A 37 11.21 -18.88 -0.41
CA GLY A 37 9.96 -19.41 -0.92
C GLY A 37 8.74 -18.70 -0.32
N THR A 38 7.68 -19.46 -0.09
CA THR A 38 6.36 -18.95 0.28
C THR A 38 6.28 -18.53 1.74
N ASN A 39 5.93 -17.27 1.98
CA ASN A 39 5.66 -16.70 3.29
C ASN A 39 4.28 -16.03 3.27
N GLN A 40 3.54 -16.10 4.39
CA GLN A 40 2.18 -15.57 4.47
C GLN A 40 2.01 -14.60 5.62
N PHE A 41 1.16 -13.59 5.42
CA PHE A 41 0.69 -12.73 6.50
C PHE A 41 -0.76 -12.27 6.27
N SER A 42 -1.46 -11.95 7.35
CA SER A 42 -2.88 -11.59 7.34
C SER A 42 -3.23 -10.49 8.35
N SER A 43 -2.22 -9.75 8.82
CA SER A 43 -2.32 -8.79 9.92
C SER A 43 -2.89 -7.42 9.52
N LEU A 44 -3.33 -7.23 8.26
CA LEU A 44 -3.95 -5.97 7.87
C LEU A 44 -5.27 -5.72 8.65
N PRO A 45 -5.54 -4.48 9.06
CA PRO A 45 -6.71 -4.14 9.85
C PRO A 45 -8.00 -4.40 9.04
N ASN A 46 -9.02 -5.00 9.68
CA ASN A 46 -10.35 -5.16 9.07
C ASN A 46 -11.22 -3.95 9.45
N VAL A 47 -11.05 -2.84 8.74
CA VAL A 47 -11.75 -1.58 9.04
C VAL A 47 -12.62 -1.18 7.85
N PRO A 48 -13.92 -0.92 8.05
CA PRO A 48 -14.77 -0.35 7.00
C PRO A 48 -14.21 0.97 6.47
N ASN A 49 -14.39 1.24 5.17
CA ASN A 49 -13.94 2.47 4.50
C ASN A 49 -12.42 2.73 4.52
N ARG A 50 -11.61 1.78 5.02
CA ARG A 50 -10.16 1.79 4.88
C ARG A 50 -9.75 1.05 3.61
N THR A 51 -8.85 1.68 2.87
CA THR A 51 -8.27 1.09 1.65
C THR A 51 -6.77 1.26 1.62
N VAL A 52 -6.06 0.32 1.01
CA VAL A 52 -4.64 0.39 0.74
C VAL A 52 -4.43 1.08 -0.61
N ARG A 53 -3.61 2.13 -0.61
CA ARG A 53 -3.11 2.79 -1.82
C ARG A 53 -1.84 2.11 -2.31
N ARG A 54 -0.88 1.94 -1.41
CA ARG A 54 0.45 1.39 -1.72
C ARG A 54 1.00 0.58 -0.56
N MET A 55 1.84 -0.39 -0.90
CA MET A 55 2.68 -1.13 0.05
C MET A 55 4.12 -1.08 -0.44
N HIS A 56 5.03 -0.69 0.44
CA HIS A 56 6.46 -0.63 0.16
C HIS A 56 7.18 -1.62 1.07
N PHE A 57 7.66 -2.71 0.48
CA PHE A 57 8.40 -3.76 1.14
C PHE A 57 9.88 -3.39 1.13
N ALA A 58 10.51 -3.35 2.30
CA ALA A 58 11.92 -3.02 2.50
C ALA A 58 12.86 -4.17 2.06
N THR A 59 12.61 -4.75 0.88
CA THR A 59 13.43 -5.77 0.24
C THR A 59 13.12 -5.87 -1.25
N ASP A 60 14.11 -6.24 -2.05
CA ASP A 60 13.97 -6.60 -3.47
C ASP A 60 13.90 -8.11 -3.70
N LYS A 61 13.84 -8.91 -2.63
CA LYS A 61 13.86 -10.37 -2.66
C LYS A 61 12.48 -11.01 -2.79
N ILE A 62 11.48 -10.26 -3.25
CA ILE A 62 10.13 -10.78 -3.52
C ILE A 62 9.97 -10.92 -5.03
N ASP A 63 9.66 -12.12 -5.50
CA ASP A 63 9.41 -12.38 -6.91
C ASP A 63 7.91 -12.29 -7.26
N ARG A 64 7.03 -12.70 -6.34
CA ARG A 64 5.58 -12.78 -6.54
C ARG A 64 4.81 -12.42 -5.28
N ILE A 65 3.67 -11.75 -5.50
CA ILE A 65 2.70 -11.39 -4.47
C ILE A 65 1.33 -11.86 -4.91
N ASP A 66 0.71 -12.72 -4.11
CA ASP A 66 -0.67 -13.17 -4.28
C ASP A 66 -1.50 -12.73 -3.06
N ILE A 67 -2.70 -12.20 -3.31
CA ILE A 67 -3.62 -11.74 -2.27
C ILE A 67 -4.92 -12.50 -2.43
N LYS A 68 -5.33 -13.20 -1.36
CA LYS A 68 -6.63 -13.84 -1.26
C LYS A 68 -7.51 -13.12 -0.27
N ARG A 69 -8.77 -12.89 -0.64
CA ARG A 69 -9.81 -12.35 0.23
C ARG A 69 -10.99 -13.31 0.25
N ASP A 70 -11.36 -13.78 1.44
CA ASP A 70 -12.53 -14.64 1.64
C ASP A 70 -12.55 -15.88 0.74
N ASP A 71 -11.37 -16.47 0.54
CA ASP A 71 -11.07 -17.65 -0.30
C ASP A 71 -10.94 -17.37 -1.80
N ASP A 72 -11.31 -16.18 -2.26
CA ASP A 72 -11.16 -15.73 -3.65
C ASP A 72 -9.80 -15.06 -3.91
N GLU A 73 -9.29 -15.19 -5.13
CA GLU A 73 -8.13 -14.43 -5.59
C GLU A 73 -8.53 -12.96 -5.78
N ALA A 74 -8.02 -12.09 -4.92
CA ALA A 74 -8.27 -10.66 -4.98
C ALA A 74 -7.25 -9.93 -5.85
N TYR A 75 -6.01 -10.42 -5.87
CA TYR A 75 -4.92 -9.86 -6.65
C TYR A 75 -3.79 -10.85 -6.83
N SER A 76 -3.12 -10.83 -7.98
CA SER A 76 -1.96 -11.66 -8.25
C SER A 76 -1.00 -10.95 -9.20
N THR A 77 0.28 -10.90 -8.85
CA THR A 77 1.31 -10.31 -9.71
C THR A 77 2.70 -10.85 -9.40
N ASP A 78 3.60 -10.73 -10.37
CA ASP A 78 5.05 -10.81 -10.14
C ASP A 78 5.69 -9.41 -10.09
N CYS A 79 6.88 -9.33 -9.49
CA CYS A 79 7.64 -8.09 -9.29
C CYS A 79 8.13 -7.51 -10.63
N PHE A 80 8.40 -8.35 -11.63
CA PHE A 80 8.79 -7.91 -12.96
C PHE A 80 7.66 -7.09 -13.62
N LEU A 81 6.44 -7.59 -13.55
CA LEU A 81 5.24 -6.95 -14.09
C LEU A 81 4.93 -5.64 -13.37
N GLU A 82 5.04 -5.60 -12.04
CA GLU A 82 4.84 -4.36 -11.27
C GLU A 82 5.88 -3.30 -11.63
N LYS A 83 7.15 -3.69 -11.76
CA LYS A 83 8.21 -2.78 -12.19
C LYS A 83 7.99 -2.26 -13.61
N PHE A 84 7.52 -3.12 -14.53
CA PHE A 84 7.16 -2.72 -15.89
C PHE A 84 5.98 -1.74 -15.88
N ARG A 85 4.92 -2.03 -15.11
CA ARG A 85 3.75 -1.15 -14.97
C ARG A 85 4.13 0.19 -14.35
N ALA A 86 5.03 0.21 -13.37
CA ALA A 86 5.53 1.42 -12.73
C ALA A 86 6.22 2.31 -13.78
N LYS A 87 7.13 1.73 -14.58
CA LYS A 87 7.80 2.45 -15.68
C LYS A 87 6.80 2.99 -16.70
N ARG A 88 5.81 2.17 -17.10
CA ARG A 88 4.75 2.58 -18.05
C ARG A 88 3.92 3.76 -17.53
N ASN A 89 3.68 3.81 -16.23
CA ASN A 89 2.94 4.90 -15.56
C ASN A 89 3.85 6.03 -15.04
N LYS A 90 5.08 6.15 -15.56
CA LYS A 90 6.04 7.21 -15.20
C LYS A 90 6.34 7.27 -13.70
N ARG A 91 6.34 6.12 -13.03
CA ARG A 91 6.77 5.96 -11.63
C ARG A 91 8.22 5.49 -11.60
N THR A 92 8.96 5.95 -10.60
CA THR A 92 10.36 5.54 -10.37
C THR A 92 10.38 4.39 -9.36
N TRP A 93 10.90 3.24 -9.78
CA TRP A 93 11.11 2.09 -8.90
C TRP A 93 12.37 2.29 -8.06
N GLN A 94 12.29 2.10 -6.74
CA GLN A 94 13.44 2.27 -5.84
C GLN A 94 14.25 0.97 -5.77
N ASN A 95 15.58 1.08 -5.88
CA ASN A 95 16.47 -0.07 -5.77
C ASN A 95 16.47 -0.62 -4.33
N GLY A 96 16.44 -1.95 -4.19
CA GLY A 96 16.37 -2.60 -2.87
C GLY A 96 14.97 -2.71 -2.29
N TRP A 97 13.94 -2.27 -3.03
CA TRP A 97 12.54 -2.29 -2.58
C TRP A 97 11.65 -3.04 -3.56
N THR A 98 10.56 -3.58 -3.02
CA THR A 98 9.42 -4.08 -3.78
C THR A 98 8.22 -3.19 -3.49
N HIS A 99 7.47 -2.84 -4.53
CA HIS A 99 6.31 -1.98 -4.40
C HIS A 99 5.08 -2.65 -4.98
N LEU A 100 3.97 -2.52 -4.25
CA LEU A 100 2.64 -2.81 -4.75
C LEU A 100 1.86 -1.49 -4.75
N ASP A 101 1.62 -0.92 -5.94
CA ASP A 101 0.91 0.34 -6.10
C ASP A 101 -0.44 0.09 -6.78
N PHE A 102 -1.49 0.03 -5.98
CA PHE A 102 -2.84 -0.22 -6.49
C PHE A 102 -3.34 0.96 -7.33
N ILE A 103 -2.98 2.19 -6.97
CA ILE A 103 -3.39 3.42 -7.66
C ILE A 103 -2.37 3.89 -8.70
N MET A 104 -1.61 2.95 -9.27
CA MET A 104 -0.47 3.25 -10.13
C MET A 104 -0.85 4.06 -11.37
N ARG A 105 -2.06 3.90 -11.91
CA ARG A 105 -2.58 4.66 -13.05
C ARG A 105 -3.13 6.04 -12.66
N GLY A 106 -3.37 6.27 -11.37
CA GLY A 106 -3.79 7.56 -10.82
C GLY A 106 -5.29 7.66 -10.49
N TYR A 107 -6.08 6.61 -10.68
CA TYR A 107 -7.53 6.64 -10.42
C TYR A 107 -7.85 6.17 -9.01
N ILE A 108 -7.72 7.09 -8.05
CA ILE A 108 -7.82 6.78 -6.61
C ILE A 108 -9.13 6.07 -6.24
N GLN A 109 -10.30 6.54 -6.68
CA GLN A 109 -11.58 5.93 -6.28
C GLN A 109 -11.79 4.50 -6.80
N ASN A 110 -11.24 4.17 -7.97
CA ASN A 110 -11.55 2.91 -8.65
C ASN A 110 -10.49 1.83 -8.40
N GLU A 111 -9.28 2.21 -8.02
CA GLU A 111 -8.13 1.30 -8.00
C GLU A 111 -7.65 0.98 -6.58
N MET A 112 -8.13 1.67 -5.55
CA MET A 112 -7.75 1.40 -4.16
C MET A 112 -8.18 0.00 -3.69
N PHE A 113 -7.29 -0.68 -2.96
CA PHE A 113 -7.54 -2.05 -2.49
C PHE A 113 -8.30 -2.05 -1.15
N PRO A 114 -9.49 -2.64 -1.05
CA PRO A 114 -10.26 -2.65 0.20
C PRO A 114 -9.67 -3.63 1.22
N THR A 115 -9.57 -3.22 2.49
CA THR A 115 -9.15 -4.11 3.59
C THR A 115 -10.29 -4.91 4.22
N VAL A 116 -11.54 -4.50 3.94
CA VAL A 116 -12.75 -5.13 4.46
C VAL A 116 -12.87 -6.56 3.95
N ARG A 117 -13.31 -7.46 4.83
CA ARG A 117 -13.43 -8.91 4.59
C ARG A 117 -14.36 -9.55 5.61
N ASP A 118 -14.93 -10.69 5.24
CA ASP A 118 -15.82 -11.47 6.11
C ASP A 118 -15.05 -12.53 6.92
N LYS A 119 -14.09 -13.20 6.30
CA LYS A 119 -13.28 -14.27 6.88
C LYS A 119 -11.82 -13.87 7.01
N GLN A 120 -11.14 -13.65 5.89
CA GLN A 120 -9.69 -13.54 5.87
C GLN A 120 -9.16 -12.75 4.67
N LEU A 121 -8.02 -12.12 4.89
CA LEU A 121 -7.25 -11.41 3.86
C LEU A 121 -5.81 -11.86 4.03
N ILE A 122 -5.37 -12.72 3.12
CA ILE A 122 -4.08 -13.38 3.18
C ILE A 122 -3.22 -12.85 2.05
N PHE A 123 -2.05 -12.36 2.41
CA PHE A 123 -0.98 -12.04 1.49
C PHE A 123 0.01 -13.19 1.50
N THR A 124 0.36 -13.65 0.30
CA THR A 124 1.37 -14.68 0.08
C THR A 124 2.50 -14.05 -0.71
N LEU A 125 3.68 -13.98 -0.09
CA LEU A 125 4.91 -13.49 -0.68
C LEU A 125 5.76 -14.70 -1.04
N ASN A 126 6.16 -14.81 -2.30
CA ASN A 126 7.24 -15.70 -2.67
C ASN A 126 8.55 -14.89 -2.65
N THR A 127 9.56 -15.44 -1.96
CA THR A 127 10.83 -14.78 -1.69
C THR A 127 11.97 -15.58 -2.29
N THR A 128 12.91 -14.90 -2.95
CA THR A 128 14.08 -15.52 -3.58
C THR A 128 15.22 -15.78 -2.60
N ALA A 129 15.15 -15.23 -1.38
CA ALA A 129 16.13 -15.42 -0.33
C ALA A 129 15.49 -15.21 1.05
N ALA A 130 16.02 -15.87 2.09
CA ALA A 130 15.61 -15.62 3.47
C ALA A 130 16.02 -14.21 3.92
N THR A 131 15.05 -13.42 4.36
CA THR A 131 15.23 -12.04 4.83
C THR A 131 15.11 -11.91 6.35
N GLY A 132 14.65 -12.95 7.04
CA GLY A 132 14.37 -12.95 8.47
C GLY A 132 13.04 -12.26 8.76
N SER A 133 12.98 -10.96 8.49
CA SER A 133 11.73 -10.20 8.49
C SER A 133 11.77 -9.06 7.47
N ILE A 134 10.61 -8.70 6.93
CA ILE A 134 10.44 -7.58 6.00
C ILE A 134 9.56 -6.53 6.66
N ASP A 135 10.06 -5.31 6.78
CA ASP A 135 9.23 -4.16 7.11
C ASP A 135 8.47 -3.70 5.87
N VAL A 136 7.17 -3.46 6.05
CA VAL A 136 6.27 -3.00 5.00
C VAL A 136 5.60 -1.72 5.44
N TYR A 137 5.82 -0.67 4.65
CA TYR A 137 5.20 0.62 4.83
C TYR A 137 3.92 0.66 4.01
N ILE A 138 2.79 0.83 4.67
CA ILE A 138 1.48 0.70 4.07
C ILE A 138 0.81 2.07 4.08
N GLU A 139 0.56 2.59 2.89
CA GLU A 139 -0.20 3.82 2.69
C GLU A 139 -1.69 3.48 2.62
N TYR A 140 -2.45 3.85 3.66
CA TYR A 140 -3.90 3.77 3.62
C TYR A 140 -4.54 5.09 3.22
N LEU A 141 -5.80 5.01 2.82
CA LEU A 141 -6.74 6.11 2.76
C LEU A 141 -8.04 5.67 3.41
N ASP A 142 -8.42 6.38 4.47
CA ASP A 142 -9.71 6.23 5.12
C ASP A 142 -10.69 7.24 4.54
N CYS A 143 -11.90 6.79 4.23
CA CYS A 143 -13.02 7.67 3.90
C CYS A 143 -13.83 7.96 5.18
N GLU A 144 -13.60 9.12 5.78
CA GLU A 144 -14.22 9.55 7.04
C GLU A 144 -15.69 9.93 6.88
N LYS A 145 -16.08 10.38 5.68
CA LYS A 145 -17.44 10.85 5.37
C LYS A 145 -17.94 10.30 4.03
N PRO A 146 -18.18 8.98 3.93
CA PRO A 146 -18.67 8.35 2.70
C PRO A 146 -20.00 8.90 2.22
N GLU A 147 -20.86 9.38 3.14
CA GLU A 147 -22.16 9.98 2.84
C GLU A 147 -22.10 11.25 1.98
N LEU A 148 -20.93 11.91 1.94
CA LEU A 148 -20.72 13.10 1.12
C LEU A 148 -20.23 12.77 -0.30
N LEU A 149 -19.91 11.50 -0.58
CA LEU A 149 -19.48 11.05 -1.90
C LEU A 149 -20.65 10.58 -2.78
N THR A 150 -21.80 10.25 -2.18
CA THR A 150 -22.97 9.72 -2.89
C THR A 150 -23.98 10.77 -3.39
N GLN A 151 -23.89 12.03 -2.92
CA GLN A 151 -24.86 13.09 -3.29
C GLN A 151 -24.58 13.78 -4.65
N GLY A 152 -24.02 13.06 -5.62
CA GLY A 152 -23.64 13.61 -6.93
C GLY A 152 -24.07 12.76 -8.12
N GLY A 153 -25.23 12.09 -8.04
CA GLY A 153 -25.87 11.37 -9.14
C GLY A 153 -27.14 12.05 -9.61
#